data_AF-A0A2C0ZPY9-F1
#
_entry.id   AF-A0A2C0ZPY9-F1
#
_cell.length_a   1.000
_cell.length_b   1.000
_cell.length_c   1.000
_cell.angle_alpha   90.00
_cell.angle_beta   90.00
_cell.angle_gamma   90.00
#
_symmetry.space_group_name_H-M   'P 1'
#
loop_
_entity.id
_entity.type
_entity.pdbx_description
1 polymer ?
#
loop_
_entity_poly.entity_id
_entity_poly.type
_entity_poly.pdbx_seq_one_letter_code
_entity_poly.pdbx_strand_id
1 'polypeptide(L)'
;MAQPIINSKTKKSLIRIGVVFALIATKLKLILPLLKAAKFLSFLSMLLYLFVYGFTFGWYFAFALVYLLICHEGGHLIAAKQKGLPTSPAFFIPFVGAVISLKEMPKDAVTESYVAFGGPLVGLISILPAIPLYYYTHNEFFGLVIALGCILNLFNLIPLSPLDGGRILSVLPPIFWFIGIMIMLVFLFYQPSFIAFYIIILGITTFIKRIREAYQLTVIKEKIKLYEHTIKQFQFGIFNLYSDRNFNKRFFIPFFEDKKKLELEIHKERYEINYIIRSVRSRINEPDLDWRNYIDEKIEEIRHKRIAPLVKQQETLETYYVSSNRKKWQIFIAYIILASSLALLGFWSYGLIEHVLGK
;
A
#
# COMPACT_ATOMS: atom_id res chain seq x y z
N MET A 1 53.98 44.13 -8.63
CA MET A 1 52.67 43.51 -8.36
C MET A 1 52.81 42.01 -8.59
N ALA A 2 52.79 41.20 -7.52
CA ALA A 2 52.90 39.75 -7.62
C ALA A 2 51.54 39.14 -8.01
N GLN A 3 51.49 38.39 -9.12
CA GLN A 3 50.30 37.64 -9.52
C GLN A 3 50.13 36.43 -8.58
N PRO A 4 48.92 36.16 -8.04
CA PRO A 4 48.72 35.03 -7.14
C PRO A 4 48.83 33.72 -7.91
N ILE A 5 49.79 32.88 -7.51
CA ILE A 5 49.97 31.51 -8.01
C ILE A 5 48.85 30.66 -7.41
N ILE A 6 47.75 30.53 -8.13
CA ILE A 6 46.66 29.63 -7.75
C ILE A 6 47.13 28.19 -8.00
N ASN A 7 47.36 27.45 -6.91
CA ASN A 7 47.81 26.06 -6.90
C ASN A 7 46.91 25.16 -7.78
N SER A 8 47.51 24.34 -8.64
CA SER A 8 46.78 23.46 -9.58
C SER A 8 45.89 22.43 -8.88
N LYS A 9 46.19 22.08 -7.62
CA LYS A 9 45.36 21.19 -6.78
C LYS A 9 44.03 21.82 -6.36
N THR A 10 43.99 23.12 -6.02
CA THR A 10 42.74 23.82 -5.65
C THR A 10 41.85 24.05 -6.87
N LYS A 11 42.43 24.29 -8.05
CA LYS A 11 41.69 24.39 -9.33
C LYS A 11 41.00 23.06 -9.70
N LYS A 12 41.67 21.92 -9.54
CA LYS A 12 41.06 20.59 -9.77
C LYS A 12 39.95 20.25 -8.76
N SER A 13 40.06 20.70 -7.51
CA SER A 13 39.03 20.52 -6.47
C SER A 13 37.76 21.34 -6.78
N LEU A 14 37.92 22.62 -7.15
CA LEU A 14 36.82 23.50 -7.56
C LEU A 14 36.07 22.98 -8.80
N ILE A 15 36.81 22.44 -9.78
CA ILE A 15 36.20 21.83 -10.98
C ILE A 15 35.40 20.58 -10.61
N ARG A 16 35.91 19.72 -9.71
CA ARG A 16 35.16 18.54 -9.23
C ARG A 16 33.88 18.93 -8.48
N ILE A 17 33.94 19.94 -7.62
CA ILE A 17 32.76 20.46 -6.90
C ILE A 17 31.74 21.05 -7.89
N GLY A 18 32.20 21.81 -8.89
CA GLY A 18 31.35 22.36 -9.94
C GLY A 18 30.66 21.29 -10.81
N VAL A 19 31.37 20.21 -11.15
CA VAL A 19 30.79 19.07 -11.90
C VAL A 19 29.77 18.31 -11.07
N VAL A 20 30.02 18.08 -9.79
CA VAL A 20 29.05 17.44 -8.88
C VAL A 20 27.80 18.32 -8.73
N PHE A 21 27.96 19.63 -8.54
CA PHE A 21 26.84 20.57 -8.51
C PHE A 21 26.06 20.60 -9.82
N ALA A 22 26.72 20.56 -10.98
CA ALA A 22 26.07 20.53 -12.29
C ALA A 22 25.29 19.23 -12.53
N LEU A 23 25.80 18.08 -12.06
CA LEU A 23 25.12 16.78 -12.13
C LEU A 23 23.91 16.70 -11.19
N ILE A 24 24.00 17.32 -9.99
CA ILE A 24 22.87 17.45 -9.09
C ILE A 24 21.82 18.39 -9.68
N ALA A 25 22.23 19.53 -10.24
CA ALA A 25 21.34 20.51 -10.85
C ALA A 25 20.60 19.96 -12.08
N THR A 26 21.27 19.17 -12.93
CA THR A 26 20.64 18.52 -14.09
C THR A 26 19.62 17.46 -13.68
N LYS A 27 19.89 16.65 -12.65
CA LYS A 27 18.90 15.73 -12.08
C LYS A 27 17.71 16.47 -11.45
N LEU A 28 17.96 17.59 -10.76
CA LEU A 28 16.89 18.44 -10.18
C LEU A 28 16.01 19.08 -11.28
N LYS A 29 16.62 19.51 -12.39
CA LYS A 29 15.94 20.17 -13.51
C LYS A 29 15.04 19.24 -14.32
N LEU A 30 15.27 17.92 -14.27
CA LEU A 30 14.39 16.90 -14.86
C LEU A 30 13.21 16.52 -13.95
N ILE A 31 13.39 16.59 -12.63
CA ILE A 31 12.32 16.28 -11.65
C ILE A 31 11.24 17.37 -11.64
N LEU A 32 11.64 18.64 -11.77
CA LEU A 32 10.73 19.79 -11.80
C LEU A 32 9.64 19.74 -12.89
N PRO A 33 9.95 19.51 -14.18
CA PRO A 33 8.93 19.40 -15.23
C PRO A 33 8.07 18.15 -15.06
N LEU A 34 8.63 17.03 -14.58
CA LEU A 34 7.87 15.81 -14.30
C LEU A 34 6.85 16.01 -13.17
N LEU A 35 7.24 16.72 -12.11
CA LEU A 35 6.36 17.05 -10.98
C LEU A 35 5.28 18.05 -11.37
N LYS A 36 5.61 19.01 -12.26
CA LYS A 36 4.64 19.94 -12.85
C LYS A 36 3.66 19.22 -13.79
N ALA A 37 4.14 18.27 -14.59
CA ALA A 37 3.31 17.46 -15.47
C ALA A 37 2.34 16.56 -14.70
N ALA A 38 2.78 15.91 -13.61
CA ALA A 38 1.91 15.09 -12.78
C ALA A 38 0.78 15.91 -12.11
N LYS A 39 1.10 17.11 -11.61
CA LYS A 39 0.09 18.05 -11.07
C LYS A 39 -0.86 18.55 -12.15
N PHE A 40 -0.37 18.79 -13.35
CA PHE A 40 -1.18 19.20 -14.49
C PHE A 40 -2.15 18.10 -14.95
N LEU A 41 -1.67 16.85 -15.03
CA LEU A 41 -2.50 15.69 -15.34
C LEU A 41 -3.58 15.44 -14.27
N SER A 42 -3.23 15.59 -12.99
CA SER A 42 -4.18 15.55 -11.88
C SER A 42 -5.28 16.61 -12.05
N PHE A 43 -4.89 17.86 -12.35
CA PHE A 43 -5.84 18.93 -12.63
C PHE A 43 -6.75 18.63 -13.83
N LEU A 44 -6.18 18.13 -14.93
CA LEU A 44 -6.94 17.75 -16.12
C LEU A 44 -7.92 16.60 -15.84
N SER A 45 -7.50 15.62 -15.03
CA SER A 45 -8.37 14.50 -14.60
C SER A 45 -9.55 14.99 -13.77
N MET A 46 -9.33 15.96 -12.87
CA MET A 46 -10.38 16.60 -12.08
C MET A 46 -11.34 17.39 -12.96
N LEU A 47 -10.83 18.11 -13.98
CA LEU A 47 -11.67 18.84 -14.93
C LEU A 47 -12.54 17.88 -15.74
N LEU A 48 -11.96 16.79 -16.27
CA LEU A 48 -12.70 15.74 -16.97
C LEU A 48 -13.78 15.12 -16.06
N TYR A 49 -13.45 14.83 -14.80
CA TYR A 49 -14.40 14.36 -13.80
C TYR A 49 -15.57 15.33 -13.64
N LEU A 50 -15.27 16.61 -13.45
CA LEU A 50 -16.29 17.65 -13.31
C LEU A 50 -17.20 17.72 -14.54
N PHE A 51 -16.66 17.69 -15.76
CA PHE A 51 -17.44 17.70 -17.00
C PHE A 51 -18.33 16.46 -17.15
N VAL A 52 -17.78 15.27 -16.94
CA VAL A 52 -18.54 14.01 -17.08
C VAL A 52 -19.70 13.98 -16.09
N TYR A 53 -19.46 14.27 -14.82
CA TYR A 53 -20.52 14.31 -13.81
C TYR A 53 -21.47 15.49 -13.99
N GLY A 54 -20.96 16.63 -14.46
CA GLY A 54 -21.76 17.82 -14.73
C GLY A 54 -22.80 17.60 -15.81
N PHE A 55 -22.41 16.93 -16.91
CA PHE A 55 -23.33 16.59 -18.00
C PHE A 55 -24.27 15.43 -17.68
N THR A 56 -23.88 14.51 -16.79
CA THR A 56 -24.68 13.30 -16.48
C THR A 56 -25.62 13.48 -15.30
N PHE A 57 -25.19 14.17 -14.25
CA PHE A 57 -25.92 14.33 -12.98
C PHE A 57 -26.18 15.80 -12.60
N GLY A 58 -25.69 16.75 -13.39
CA GLY A 58 -25.84 18.18 -13.16
C GLY A 58 -24.62 18.82 -12.49
N TRP A 59 -24.41 20.11 -12.78
CA TRP A 59 -23.23 20.86 -12.33
C TRP A 59 -23.13 20.98 -10.81
N TYR A 60 -24.25 21.21 -10.11
CA TYR A 60 -24.27 21.28 -8.65
C TYR A 60 -23.78 19.98 -8.00
N PHE A 61 -24.23 18.84 -8.50
CA PHE A 61 -23.76 17.52 -8.04
C PHE A 61 -22.26 17.34 -8.29
N ALA A 62 -21.80 17.67 -9.49
CA ALA A 62 -20.40 17.53 -9.85
C ALA A 62 -19.48 18.40 -8.97
N PHE A 63 -19.86 19.65 -8.70
CA PHE A 63 -19.11 20.53 -7.82
C PHE A 63 -19.07 20.03 -6.37
N ALA A 64 -20.22 19.60 -5.83
CA ALA A 64 -20.28 19.03 -4.48
C ALA A 64 -19.39 17.79 -4.37
N LEU A 65 -19.46 16.88 -5.33
CA LEU A 65 -18.69 15.65 -5.31
C LEU A 65 -17.17 15.90 -5.45
N VAL A 66 -16.76 16.80 -6.34
CA VAL A 66 -15.35 17.19 -6.48
C VAL A 66 -14.83 17.85 -5.20
N TYR A 67 -15.60 18.76 -4.60
CA TYR A 67 -15.25 19.39 -3.33
C TYR A 67 -15.01 18.33 -2.23
N LEU A 68 -15.95 17.41 -2.05
CA LEU A 68 -15.88 16.36 -1.05
C LEU A 68 -14.69 15.42 -1.26
N LEU A 69 -14.44 15.00 -2.51
CA LEU A 69 -13.28 14.18 -2.86
C LEU A 69 -11.96 14.91 -2.58
N ILE A 70 -11.84 16.20 -2.93
CA ILE A 70 -10.64 16.99 -2.62
C ILE A 70 -10.41 17.07 -1.12
N CYS A 71 -11.45 17.33 -0.33
CA CYS A 71 -11.33 17.39 1.12
C CYS A 71 -10.91 16.04 1.72
N HIS A 72 -11.55 14.95 1.28
CA HIS A 72 -11.22 13.60 1.70
C HIS A 72 -9.77 13.23 1.35
N GLU A 73 -9.38 13.34 0.09
CA GLU A 73 -8.00 13.04 -0.34
C GLU A 73 -6.97 13.97 0.31
N GLY A 74 -7.33 15.25 0.50
CA GLY A 74 -6.55 16.21 1.25
C GLY A 74 -6.26 15.74 2.68
N GLY A 75 -7.22 15.07 3.32
CA GLY A 75 -7.05 14.47 4.64
C GLY A 75 -5.96 13.39 4.68
N HIS A 76 -5.94 12.48 3.71
CA HIS A 76 -4.86 11.49 3.59
C HIS A 76 -3.51 12.16 3.38
N LEU A 77 -3.44 13.19 2.52
CA LEU A 77 -2.20 13.92 2.23
C LEU A 77 -1.67 14.64 3.47
N ILE A 78 -2.55 15.26 4.27
CA ILE A 78 -2.18 15.92 5.52
C ILE A 78 -1.63 14.89 6.52
N ALA A 79 -2.34 13.78 6.72
CA ALA A 79 -1.93 12.73 7.64
C ALA A 79 -0.61 12.06 7.21
N ALA A 80 -0.42 11.82 5.92
CA ALA A 80 0.83 11.28 5.37
C ALA A 80 2.01 12.23 5.58
N LYS A 81 1.82 13.54 5.37
CA LYS A 81 2.86 14.56 5.64
C LYS A 81 3.23 14.61 7.12
N GLN A 82 2.26 14.50 8.03
CA GLN A 82 2.51 14.44 9.48
C GLN A 82 3.33 13.20 9.89
N LYS A 83 3.23 12.11 9.12
CA LYS A 83 4.04 10.89 9.28
C LYS A 83 5.32 10.88 8.45
N GLY A 84 5.65 11.98 7.75
CA GLY A 84 6.85 12.09 6.93
C GLY A 84 6.87 11.18 5.70
N LEU A 85 5.70 10.71 5.24
CA LEU A 85 5.61 9.82 4.08
C LEU A 85 5.57 10.61 2.77
N PRO A 86 6.33 10.19 1.74
CA PRO A 86 6.28 10.83 0.43
C PRO A 86 4.96 10.51 -0.29
N THR A 87 4.23 11.55 -0.68
CA THR A 87 2.94 11.40 -1.39
C THR A 87 3.07 11.75 -2.87
N SER A 88 2.15 11.20 -3.68
CA SER A 88 1.92 11.63 -5.07
C SER A 88 0.68 12.54 -5.15
N PRO A 89 0.53 13.31 -6.25
CA PRO A 89 -0.74 13.98 -6.55
C PRO A 89 -1.90 12.98 -6.63
N ALA A 90 -3.09 13.40 -6.23
CA ALA A 90 -4.33 12.65 -6.41
C ALA A 90 -4.80 12.72 -7.87
N PHE A 91 -5.26 11.63 -8.46
CA PHE A 91 -5.89 11.61 -9.77
C PHE A 91 -7.37 11.30 -9.64
N PHE A 92 -8.22 12.02 -10.37
CA PHE A 92 -9.67 11.86 -10.30
C PHE A 92 -10.14 11.09 -11.53
N ILE A 93 -10.64 9.88 -11.33
CA ILE A 93 -11.11 9.00 -12.40
C ILE A 93 -12.64 8.96 -12.35
N PRO A 94 -13.35 9.37 -13.43
CA PRO A 94 -14.80 9.32 -13.46
C PRO A 94 -15.32 7.91 -13.14
N PHE A 95 -16.43 7.83 -12.38
CA PHE A 95 -17.06 6.58 -11.94
C PHE A 95 -16.24 5.70 -10.98
N VAL A 96 -14.94 5.92 -10.83
CA VAL A 96 -14.07 5.17 -9.91
C VAL A 96 -13.83 5.95 -8.62
N GLY A 97 -13.61 7.27 -8.71
CA GLY A 97 -13.29 8.13 -7.57
C GLY A 97 -11.91 8.76 -7.70
N ALA A 98 -11.37 9.26 -6.59
CA ALA A 98 -10.02 9.80 -6.54
C ALA A 98 -9.02 8.70 -6.11
N VAL A 99 -7.82 8.74 -6.69
CA VAL A 99 -6.76 7.77 -6.42
C VAL A 99 -5.49 8.53 -6.08
N ILE A 100 -5.02 8.36 -4.85
CA ILE A 100 -3.65 8.74 -4.46
C ILE A 100 -2.75 7.52 -4.55
N SER A 101 -1.65 7.66 -5.28
CA SER A 101 -0.54 6.70 -5.20
C SER A 101 0.44 7.11 -4.10
N LEU A 102 0.55 6.29 -3.04
CA LEU A 102 1.63 6.44 -2.06
C LEU A 102 2.96 6.04 -2.73
N LYS A 103 3.98 6.91 -2.66
CA LYS A 103 5.30 6.61 -3.26
C LYS A 103 6.06 5.55 -2.49
N GLU A 104 5.74 5.42 -1.21
CA GLU A 104 6.28 4.40 -0.31
C GLU A 104 5.12 3.76 0.47
N MET A 105 5.12 2.43 0.56
CA MET A 105 4.17 1.74 1.42
C MET A 105 4.47 2.10 2.90
N PRO A 106 3.43 2.28 3.74
CA PRO A 106 3.62 2.50 5.17
C PRO A 106 4.51 1.41 5.77
N LYS A 107 5.37 1.79 6.72
CA LYS A 107 6.31 0.85 7.36
C LYS A 107 5.64 -0.05 8.39
N ASP A 108 4.48 0.34 8.89
CA ASP A 108 3.70 -0.36 9.90
C ASP A 108 2.20 -0.06 9.75
N ALA A 109 1.36 -0.97 10.25
CA ALA A 109 -0.09 -0.89 10.19
C ALA A 109 -0.66 0.29 11.00
N VAL A 110 0.01 0.75 12.06
CA VAL A 110 -0.48 1.90 12.85
C VAL A 110 -0.32 3.19 12.05
N THR A 111 0.80 3.35 11.35
CA THR A 111 1.02 4.46 10.42
C THR A 111 0.05 4.39 9.25
N GLU A 112 -0.18 3.21 8.66
CA GLU A 112 -1.21 3.04 7.62
C GLU A 112 -2.59 3.46 8.12
N SER A 113 -2.99 2.98 9.29
CA SER A 113 -4.27 3.28 9.91
C SER A 113 -4.43 4.79 10.15
N TYR A 114 -3.39 5.46 10.67
CA TYR A 114 -3.39 6.90 10.88
C TYR A 114 -3.59 7.69 9.58
N VAL A 115 -2.90 7.30 8.52
CA VAL A 115 -3.04 7.96 7.20
C VAL A 115 -4.41 7.71 6.60
N ALA A 116 -4.92 6.48 6.69
CA ALA A 116 -6.25 6.12 6.21
C ALA A 116 -7.36 6.83 6.98
N PHE A 117 -7.18 7.10 8.27
CA PHE A 117 -8.12 7.91 9.06
C PHE A 117 -8.24 9.35 8.58
N GLY A 118 -7.16 9.90 8.02
CA GLY A 118 -7.10 11.31 7.61
C GLY A 118 -8.22 11.69 6.65
N GLY A 119 -8.54 10.83 5.68
CA GLY A 119 -9.54 11.11 4.66
C GLY A 119 -10.95 11.22 5.22
N PRO A 120 -11.50 10.16 5.85
CA PRO A 120 -12.81 10.20 6.49
C PRO A 120 -12.96 11.31 7.55
N LEU A 121 -11.89 11.62 8.30
CA LEU A 121 -11.92 12.67 9.31
C LEU A 121 -12.03 14.06 8.69
N VAL A 122 -11.19 14.39 7.71
CA VAL A 122 -11.26 15.69 7.03
C VAL A 122 -12.52 15.79 6.16
N GLY A 123 -12.98 14.68 5.60
CA GLY A 123 -14.27 14.57 4.92
C GLY A 123 -15.43 14.93 5.85
N LEU A 124 -15.47 14.39 7.07
CA LEU A 124 -16.45 14.80 8.09
C LEU A 124 -16.33 16.30 8.42
N ILE A 125 -15.11 16.82 8.64
CA ILE A 125 -14.92 18.24 8.95
C ILE A 125 -15.43 19.13 7.80
N SER A 126 -15.25 18.71 6.55
CA SER A 126 -15.66 19.49 5.37
C SER A 126 -17.17 19.66 5.21
N ILE A 127 -17.98 18.75 5.75
CA ILE A 127 -19.44 18.86 5.68
C ILE A 127 -20.03 19.73 6.80
N LEU A 128 -19.32 19.93 7.92
CA LEU A 128 -19.87 20.66 9.07
C LEU A 128 -20.31 22.10 8.76
N PRO A 129 -19.57 22.89 7.96
CA PRO A 129 -20.01 24.25 7.60
C PRO A 129 -21.29 24.28 6.77
N ALA A 130 -21.60 23.23 6.02
CA ALA A 130 -22.81 23.17 5.20
C ALA A 130 -24.09 23.05 6.06
N ILE A 131 -23.99 22.56 7.31
CA ILE A 131 -25.11 22.40 8.24
C ILE A 131 -25.77 23.75 8.58
N PRO A 132 -25.07 24.74 9.17
CA PRO A 132 -25.67 26.04 9.44
C PRO A 132 -26.06 26.77 8.15
N LEU A 133 -25.27 26.65 7.08
CA LEU A 133 -25.58 27.28 5.79
C LEU A 133 -26.90 26.78 5.20
N TYR A 134 -27.15 25.48 5.26
CA TYR A 134 -28.44 24.91 4.86
C TYR A 134 -29.58 25.47 5.71
N TYR A 135 -29.40 25.54 7.04
CA TYR A 135 -30.44 26.01 7.94
C TYR A 135 -30.82 27.49 7.71
N TYR A 136 -29.84 28.35 7.41
CA TYR A 136 -30.09 29.78 7.18
C TYR A 136 -30.58 30.10 5.77
N THR A 137 -30.07 29.39 4.75
CA THR A 137 -30.35 29.73 3.35
C THR A 137 -31.44 28.87 2.74
N HIS A 138 -31.76 27.73 3.35
CA HIS A 138 -32.60 26.67 2.78
C HIS A 138 -32.16 26.21 1.37
N ASN A 139 -30.89 26.45 1.01
CA ASN A 139 -30.36 26.08 -0.28
C ASN A 139 -30.03 24.58 -0.34
N GLU A 140 -30.70 23.87 -1.24
CA GLU A 140 -30.57 22.43 -1.46
C GLU A 140 -29.14 21.96 -1.73
N PHE A 141 -28.29 22.82 -2.29
CA PHE A 141 -26.88 22.51 -2.53
C PHE A 141 -26.15 22.13 -1.23
N PHE A 142 -26.44 22.81 -0.12
CA PHE A 142 -25.80 22.48 1.16
C PHE A 142 -26.32 21.15 1.73
N GLY A 143 -27.61 20.85 1.53
CA GLY A 143 -28.19 19.54 1.87
C GLY A 143 -27.52 18.42 1.08
N LEU A 144 -27.29 18.64 -0.21
CA LEU A 144 -26.57 17.74 -1.10
C LEU A 144 -25.13 17.50 -0.63
N VAL A 145 -24.39 18.55 -0.25
CA VAL A 145 -23.02 18.44 0.29
C VAL A 145 -22.97 17.59 1.55
N ILE A 146 -23.93 17.77 2.48
CA ILE A 146 -23.99 16.99 3.73
C ILE A 146 -24.27 15.52 3.42
N ALA A 147 -25.31 15.23 2.62
CA ALA A 147 -25.72 13.86 2.33
C ALA A 147 -24.66 13.11 1.51
N LEU A 148 -24.16 13.71 0.42
CA LEU A 148 -23.11 13.10 -0.40
C LEU A 148 -21.82 12.92 0.41
N GLY A 149 -21.46 13.88 1.26
CA GLY A 149 -20.27 13.76 2.09
C GLY A 149 -20.40 12.64 3.12
N CYS A 150 -21.56 12.48 3.74
CA CYS A 150 -21.81 11.35 4.63
C CYS A 150 -21.70 10.01 3.89
N ILE A 151 -22.36 9.88 2.73
CA ILE A 151 -22.34 8.66 1.91
C ILE A 151 -20.90 8.33 1.47
N LEU A 152 -20.16 9.30 0.94
CA LEU A 152 -18.79 9.11 0.46
C LEU A 152 -17.86 8.64 1.60
N ASN A 153 -17.94 9.26 2.76
CA ASN A 153 -17.08 8.91 3.89
C ASN A 153 -17.49 7.57 4.52
N LEU A 154 -18.80 7.29 4.66
CA LEU A 154 -19.29 6.00 5.17
C LEU A 154 -18.93 4.85 4.26
N PHE A 155 -19.06 5.03 2.94
CA PHE A 155 -18.66 4.02 1.96
C PHE A 155 -17.17 3.72 2.08
N ASN A 156 -16.32 4.76 2.18
CA ASN A 156 -14.89 4.55 2.40
C ASN A 156 -14.55 3.97 3.77
N LEU A 157 -15.42 4.11 4.78
CA LEU A 157 -15.24 3.47 6.08
C LEU A 157 -15.63 1.99 6.10
N ILE A 158 -16.23 1.41 5.06
CA ILE A 158 -16.51 -0.03 5.02
C ILE A 158 -15.19 -0.79 5.25
N PRO A 159 -15.16 -1.79 6.15
CA PRO A 159 -13.93 -2.43 6.59
C PRO A 159 -13.38 -3.41 5.54
N LEU A 160 -13.07 -2.93 4.33
CA LEU A 160 -12.66 -3.74 3.19
C LEU A 160 -11.68 -2.98 2.30
N SER A 161 -10.48 -3.50 2.09
CA SER A 161 -9.54 -2.92 1.12
C SER A 161 -10.06 -3.09 -0.32
N PRO A 162 -9.94 -2.09 -1.22
CA PRO A 162 -9.09 -0.90 -1.13
C PRO A 162 -9.68 0.30 -0.37
N LEU A 163 -10.89 0.21 0.19
CA LEU A 163 -11.52 1.28 0.96
C LEU A 163 -10.73 1.57 2.24
N ASP A 164 -10.82 2.81 2.73
CA ASP A 164 -10.04 3.25 3.88
C ASP A 164 -10.37 2.52 5.17
N GLY A 165 -11.60 2.05 5.36
CA GLY A 165 -11.97 1.23 6.52
C GLY A 165 -11.13 -0.02 6.64
N GLY A 166 -10.79 -0.67 5.52
CA GLY A 166 -9.86 -1.80 5.52
C GLY A 166 -8.46 -1.40 5.95
N ARG A 167 -7.98 -0.21 5.56
CA ARG A 167 -6.66 0.31 5.92
C ARG A 167 -6.61 0.84 7.36
N ILE A 168 -7.68 1.47 7.83
CA ILE A 168 -7.85 1.93 9.21
C ILE A 168 -7.80 0.74 10.17
N LEU A 169 -8.54 -0.32 9.85
CA LEU A 169 -8.60 -1.51 10.69
C LEU A 169 -7.44 -2.48 10.44
N SER A 170 -6.44 -2.12 9.62
CA SER A 170 -5.26 -2.96 9.31
C SER A 170 -4.53 -3.46 10.56
N VAL A 171 -4.68 -2.79 11.70
CA VAL A 171 -4.09 -3.17 13.00
C VAL A 171 -4.88 -4.26 13.76
N LEU A 172 -6.13 -4.53 13.40
CA LEU A 172 -7.08 -5.42 14.10
C LEU A 172 -7.07 -6.86 13.56
N PRO A 173 -7.87 -7.82 14.05
CA PRO A 173 -7.93 -9.16 13.45
C PRO A 173 -8.57 -9.18 12.03
N PRO A 174 -8.26 -10.17 11.17
CA PRO A 174 -8.79 -10.29 9.81
C PRO A 174 -10.32 -10.41 9.71
N ILE A 175 -11.02 -10.66 10.82
CA ILE A 175 -12.49 -10.78 10.87
C ILE A 175 -13.21 -9.54 10.32
N PHE A 176 -12.61 -8.35 10.47
CA PHE A 176 -13.21 -7.11 9.96
C PHE A 176 -13.30 -7.07 8.42
N TRP A 177 -12.35 -7.66 7.69
CA TRP A 177 -12.44 -7.79 6.23
C TRP A 177 -13.58 -8.71 5.83
N PHE A 178 -13.79 -9.80 6.57
CA PHE A 178 -14.91 -10.69 6.32
C PHE A 178 -16.25 -9.95 6.49
N ILE A 179 -16.39 -9.17 7.56
CA ILE A 179 -17.55 -8.28 7.77
C ILE A 179 -17.70 -7.31 6.59
N GLY A 180 -16.61 -6.68 6.15
CA GLY A 180 -16.62 -5.78 5.00
C GLY A 180 -17.05 -6.45 3.69
N ILE A 181 -16.60 -7.68 3.42
CA ILE A 181 -17.03 -8.48 2.27
C ILE A 181 -18.55 -8.73 2.36
N MET A 182 -19.07 -9.11 3.53
CA MET A 182 -20.51 -9.35 3.69
C MET A 182 -21.32 -8.08 3.45
N ILE A 183 -20.90 -6.94 4.01
CA ILE A 183 -21.54 -5.63 3.78
C ILE A 183 -21.54 -5.31 2.28
N MET A 184 -20.40 -5.48 1.61
CA MET A 184 -20.29 -5.19 0.17
C MET A 184 -21.10 -6.15 -0.70
N LEU A 185 -21.25 -7.43 -0.31
CA LEU A 185 -22.12 -8.38 -1.03
C LEU A 185 -23.59 -7.97 -0.92
N VAL A 186 -24.04 -7.55 0.27
CA VAL A 186 -25.38 -7.00 0.47
C VAL A 186 -25.56 -5.73 -0.38
N PHE A 187 -24.59 -4.82 -0.37
CA PHE A 187 -24.61 -3.62 -1.21
C PHE A 187 -24.70 -3.98 -2.71
N LEU A 188 -23.89 -4.93 -3.19
CA LEU A 188 -23.88 -5.37 -4.58
C LEU A 188 -25.24 -5.98 -5.00
N PHE A 189 -25.92 -6.67 -4.08
CA PHE A 189 -27.24 -7.23 -4.34
C PHE A 189 -28.30 -6.15 -4.59
N TYR A 190 -28.29 -5.07 -3.80
CA TYR A 190 -29.23 -3.96 -3.97
C TYR A 190 -28.83 -2.99 -5.08
N GLN A 191 -27.53 -2.78 -5.31
CA GLN A 191 -26.99 -1.83 -6.27
C GLN A 191 -25.89 -2.50 -7.11
N PRO A 192 -26.26 -3.33 -8.11
CA PRO A 192 -25.31 -4.02 -8.96
C PRO A 192 -24.41 -3.03 -9.69
N SER A 193 -23.12 -3.07 -9.39
CA SER A 193 -22.12 -2.23 -10.07
C SER A 193 -20.83 -3.01 -10.28
N PHE A 194 -20.23 -2.82 -11.45
CA PHE A 194 -18.94 -3.42 -11.79
C PHE A 194 -17.85 -3.02 -10.78
N ILE A 195 -17.90 -1.79 -10.28
CA ILE A 195 -16.96 -1.26 -9.29
C ILE A 195 -17.11 -1.97 -7.95
N ALA A 196 -18.33 -2.15 -7.43
CA ALA A 196 -18.53 -2.90 -6.18
C ALA A 196 -18.06 -4.35 -6.30
N PHE A 197 -18.33 -5.01 -7.43
CA PHE A 197 -17.82 -6.35 -7.70
C PHE A 197 -16.28 -6.39 -7.70
N TYR A 198 -15.63 -5.42 -8.34
CA TYR A 198 -14.17 -5.29 -8.34
C TYR A 198 -13.58 -5.05 -6.95
N ILE A 199 -14.19 -4.17 -6.14
CA ILE A 199 -13.80 -3.94 -4.73
C ILE A 199 -13.89 -5.25 -3.93
N ILE A 200 -14.95 -6.04 -4.11
CA ILE A 200 -15.10 -7.33 -3.42
C ILE A 200 -13.98 -8.29 -3.79
N ILE A 201 -13.61 -8.40 -5.08
CA ILE A 201 -12.49 -9.24 -5.51
C ILE A 201 -11.19 -8.81 -4.82
N LEU A 202 -10.86 -7.52 -4.85
CA LEU A 202 -9.68 -6.99 -4.17
C LEU A 202 -9.73 -7.25 -2.65
N GLY A 203 -10.90 -7.08 -2.05
CA GLY A 203 -11.15 -7.36 -0.64
C GLY A 203 -10.90 -8.82 -0.27
N ILE A 204 -11.39 -9.77 -1.08
CA ILE A 204 -11.16 -11.21 -0.91
C ILE A 204 -9.67 -11.54 -1.03
N THR A 205 -8.97 -11.01 -2.03
CA THR A 205 -7.53 -11.26 -2.17
C THR A 205 -6.74 -10.76 -0.96
N THR A 206 -7.10 -9.59 -0.42
CA THR A 206 -6.49 -9.01 0.78
C THR A 206 -6.80 -9.85 2.02
N PHE A 207 -8.06 -10.27 2.18
CA PHE A 207 -8.48 -11.15 3.28
C PHE A 207 -7.73 -12.49 3.26
N ILE A 208 -7.64 -13.15 2.10
CA ILE A 208 -6.89 -14.41 1.94
C ILE A 208 -5.41 -14.21 2.26
N LYS A 209 -4.80 -13.12 1.80
CA LYS A 209 -3.40 -12.81 2.12
C LYS A 209 -3.21 -12.74 3.63
N ARG A 210 -4.11 -12.03 4.32
CA ARG A 210 -4.06 -11.77 5.76
C ARG A 210 -4.21 -13.02 6.62
N ILE A 211 -5.22 -13.84 6.34
CA ILE A 211 -5.39 -15.12 7.06
C ILE A 211 -4.26 -16.12 6.78
N ARG A 212 -3.49 -15.92 5.69
CA ARG A 212 -2.35 -16.77 5.30
C ARG A 212 -0.99 -16.21 5.70
N GLU A 213 -0.93 -15.11 6.46
CA GLU A 213 0.33 -14.51 6.92
C GLU A 213 1.16 -15.49 7.76
N ALA A 214 0.53 -16.22 8.69
CA ALA A 214 1.22 -17.21 9.52
C ALA A 214 1.84 -18.33 8.67
N TYR A 215 1.10 -18.84 7.68
CA TYR A 215 1.62 -19.84 6.73
C TYR A 215 2.79 -19.28 5.91
N GLN A 216 2.69 -18.04 5.42
CA GLN A 216 3.77 -17.38 4.68
C GLN A 216 5.04 -17.26 5.53
N LEU A 217 4.89 -16.89 6.80
CA LEU A 217 5.98 -16.80 7.76
C LEU A 217 6.68 -18.16 7.94
N THR A 218 5.91 -19.24 8.12
CA THR A 218 6.46 -20.60 8.23
C THR A 218 7.23 -20.99 6.98
N VAL A 219 6.68 -20.73 5.78
CA VAL A 219 7.38 -21.00 4.52
C VAL A 219 8.71 -20.24 4.46
N ILE A 220 8.71 -18.94 4.77
CA ILE A 220 9.93 -18.12 4.72
C ILE A 220 10.99 -18.64 5.70
N LYS A 221 10.60 -18.96 6.95
CA LYS A 221 11.50 -19.49 7.97
C LYS A 221 12.14 -20.81 7.55
N GLU A 222 11.36 -21.73 6.99
CA GLU A 222 11.88 -23.01 6.48
C GLU A 222 12.80 -22.82 5.27
N LYS A 223 12.51 -21.85 4.39
CA LYS A 223 13.43 -21.49 3.27
C LYS A 223 14.75 -20.95 3.79
N ILE A 224 14.72 -20.00 4.74
CA ILE A 224 15.94 -19.44 5.34
C ILE A 224 16.77 -20.55 5.99
N LYS A 225 16.14 -21.40 6.80
CA LYS A 225 16.79 -22.55 7.45
C LYS A 225 17.47 -23.49 6.46
N LEU A 226 16.84 -23.75 5.32
CA LEU A 226 17.42 -24.56 4.24
C LEU A 226 18.68 -23.90 3.65
N TYR A 227 18.64 -22.60 3.36
CA TYR A 227 19.80 -21.88 2.85
C TYR A 227 20.93 -21.77 3.88
N GLU A 228 20.62 -21.51 5.15
CA GLU A 228 21.61 -21.51 6.24
C GLU A 228 22.27 -22.87 6.42
N HIS A 229 21.50 -23.95 6.34
CA HIS A 229 22.07 -25.30 6.40
C HIS A 229 23.04 -25.54 5.23
N THR A 230 22.69 -25.07 4.03
CA THR A 230 23.56 -25.18 2.84
C THR A 230 24.85 -24.36 2.99
N ILE A 231 24.76 -23.13 3.51
CA ILE A 231 25.95 -22.31 3.79
C ILE A 231 26.86 -23.03 4.80
N LYS A 232 26.30 -23.61 5.87
CA LYS A 232 27.08 -24.38 6.83
C LYS A 232 27.77 -25.57 6.17
N GLN A 233 27.07 -26.31 5.30
CA GLN A 233 27.70 -27.39 4.55
C GLN A 233 28.93 -26.90 3.76
N PHE A 234 28.80 -25.78 3.05
CA PHE A 234 29.90 -25.18 2.28
C PHE A 234 31.08 -24.76 3.17
N GLN A 235 30.81 -24.16 4.33
CA GLN A 235 31.85 -23.77 5.31
C GLN A 235 32.65 -24.96 5.85
N PHE A 236 32.02 -26.13 5.97
CA PHE A 236 32.68 -27.38 6.38
C PHE A 236 33.24 -28.19 5.20
N GLY A 237 33.18 -27.68 3.97
CA GLY A 237 33.63 -28.41 2.77
C GLY A 237 32.76 -29.63 2.43
N ILE A 238 31.51 -29.65 2.91
CA ILE A 238 30.52 -30.69 2.65
C ILE A 238 29.61 -30.22 1.50
N PHE A 239 29.37 -31.09 0.51
CA PHE A 239 28.57 -30.74 -0.67
C PHE A 239 27.47 -31.78 -0.91
N ASN A 240 26.67 -32.09 0.11
CA ASN A 240 25.66 -33.14 0.02
C ASN A 240 24.42 -32.65 -0.74
N LEU A 241 24.05 -33.36 -1.80
CA LEU A 241 22.82 -33.08 -2.52
C LEU A 241 21.61 -33.41 -1.65
N TYR A 242 20.61 -32.56 -1.70
CA TYR A 242 19.34 -32.84 -1.07
C TYR A 242 18.57 -33.87 -1.88
N SER A 243 17.92 -34.81 -1.19
CA SER A 243 17.08 -35.83 -1.83
C SER A 243 15.99 -35.18 -2.67
N ASP A 244 15.91 -35.59 -3.94
CA ASP A 244 14.88 -35.14 -4.85
C ASP A 244 13.71 -36.13 -4.84
N ARG A 245 12.52 -35.67 -4.44
CA ARG A 245 11.28 -36.46 -4.53
C ARG A 245 10.47 -35.91 -5.68
N ASN A 246 9.99 -36.75 -6.60
CA ASN A 246 9.09 -36.30 -7.66
C ASN A 246 7.81 -35.72 -7.06
N PHE A 247 7.66 -34.40 -7.16
CA PHE A 247 6.42 -33.71 -6.85
C PHE A 247 5.69 -33.35 -8.14
N ASN A 248 4.50 -33.93 -8.34
CA ASN A 248 3.62 -33.50 -9.41
C ASN A 248 3.08 -32.10 -9.08
N LYS A 249 3.35 -31.14 -9.97
CA LYS A 249 2.76 -29.80 -9.90
C LYS A 249 1.24 -29.94 -10.02
N ARG A 250 0.54 -29.69 -8.91
CA ARG A 250 -0.92 -29.66 -8.86
C ARG A 250 -1.40 -28.50 -8.01
N PHE A 251 -2.67 -28.16 -8.16
CA PHE A 251 -3.32 -27.20 -7.27
C PHE A 251 -3.47 -27.81 -5.87
N PHE A 252 -3.06 -27.06 -4.84
CA PHE A 252 -3.22 -27.45 -3.44
C PHE A 252 -4.35 -26.65 -2.85
N ILE A 253 -5.30 -27.34 -2.21
CA ILE A 253 -6.41 -26.68 -1.52
C ILE A 253 -5.84 -25.92 -0.32
N PRO A 254 -5.96 -24.58 -0.27
CA PRO A 254 -5.48 -23.79 0.88
C PRO A 254 -6.07 -24.31 2.20
N PHE A 255 -5.32 -24.20 3.30
CA PHE A 255 -5.68 -24.66 4.66
C PHE A 255 -5.69 -26.19 4.84
N PHE A 256 -6.24 -26.94 3.90
CA PHE A 256 -6.33 -28.41 4.00
C PHE A 256 -5.04 -29.11 3.60
N GLU A 257 -4.34 -28.62 2.57
CA GLU A 257 -3.11 -29.24 2.06
C GLU A 257 -1.86 -28.39 2.31
N ASP A 258 -1.88 -27.52 3.32
CA ASP A 258 -0.80 -26.58 3.61
C ASP A 258 0.54 -27.28 3.89
N LYS A 259 0.53 -28.44 4.55
CA LYS A 259 1.76 -29.25 4.76
C LYS A 259 2.40 -29.69 3.43
N LYS A 260 1.58 -30.22 2.51
CA LYS A 260 2.06 -30.66 1.19
C LYS A 260 2.52 -29.49 0.34
N LYS A 261 1.82 -28.36 0.44
CA LYS A 261 2.18 -27.11 -0.23
C LYS A 261 3.50 -26.55 0.30
N LEU A 262 3.73 -26.60 1.61
CA LEU A 262 5.00 -26.23 2.23
C LEU A 262 6.12 -27.13 1.71
N GLU A 263 5.93 -28.45 1.73
CA GLU A 263 6.92 -29.39 1.19
C GLU A 263 7.27 -29.12 -0.27
N LEU A 264 6.28 -28.78 -1.11
CA LEU A 264 6.50 -28.37 -2.50
C LEU A 264 7.33 -27.08 -2.58
N GLU A 265 7.01 -26.07 -1.78
CA GLU A 265 7.75 -24.81 -1.74
C GLU A 265 9.22 -25.05 -1.36
N ILE A 266 9.48 -25.87 -0.34
CA ILE A 266 10.84 -26.23 0.06
C ILE A 266 11.54 -27.10 -0.98
N HIS A 267 10.80 -27.99 -1.65
CA HIS A 267 11.33 -28.82 -2.73
C HIS A 267 11.82 -27.97 -3.92
N LYS A 268 11.09 -26.92 -4.32
CA LYS A 268 11.55 -25.99 -5.35
C LYS A 268 12.89 -25.34 -4.99
N GLU A 269 13.04 -24.91 -3.73
CA GLU A 269 14.32 -24.34 -3.26
C GLU A 269 15.43 -25.38 -3.21
N ARG A 270 15.15 -26.63 -2.80
CA ARG A 270 16.14 -27.73 -2.84
C ARG A 270 16.67 -27.97 -4.25
N TYR A 271 15.82 -27.87 -5.27
CA TYR A 271 16.24 -28.03 -6.67
C TYR A 271 17.26 -26.94 -7.06
N GLU A 272 16.96 -25.68 -6.76
CA GLU A 272 17.87 -24.55 -6.98
C GLU A 272 19.18 -24.72 -6.22
N ILE A 273 19.12 -25.15 -4.97
CA ILE A 273 20.31 -25.40 -4.15
C ILE A 273 21.14 -26.55 -4.73
N ASN A 274 20.52 -27.64 -5.14
CA ASN A 274 21.23 -28.76 -5.78
C ASN A 274 21.96 -28.31 -7.05
N TYR A 275 21.39 -27.38 -7.82
CA TYR A 275 22.10 -26.77 -8.95
C TYR A 275 23.36 -26.01 -8.49
N ILE A 276 23.26 -25.20 -7.43
CA ILE A 276 24.40 -24.50 -6.85
C ILE A 276 25.45 -25.50 -6.35
N ILE A 277 25.07 -26.52 -5.59
CA ILE A 277 25.98 -27.55 -5.07
C ILE A 277 26.72 -28.26 -6.20
N ARG A 278 26.03 -28.63 -7.28
CA ARG A 278 26.64 -29.25 -8.47
C ARG A 278 27.64 -28.31 -9.13
N SER A 279 27.31 -27.02 -9.27
CA SER A 279 28.21 -26.02 -9.85
C SER A 279 29.49 -25.82 -9.04
N VAL A 280 29.41 -25.94 -7.71
CA VAL A 280 30.58 -25.88 -6.84
C VAL A 280 31.41 -27.16 -6.97
N ARG A 281 30.76 -28.33 -6.90
CA ARG A 281 31.43 -29.63 -7.01
C ARG A 281 32.17 -29.79 -8.33
N SER A 282 31.65 -29.29 -9.45
CA SER A 282 32.30 -29.40 -10.75
C SER A 282 33.62 -28.62 -10.86
N ARG A 283 33.81 -27.60 -10.02
CA ARG A 283 34.98 -26.71 -10.07
C ARG A 283 36.03 -27.01 -8.99
N ILE A 284 35.72 -27.85 -8.01
CA ILE A 284 36.56 -28.06 -6.83
C ILE A 284 37.91 -28.73 -7.16
N ASN A 285 38.02 -29.40 -8.31
CA ASN A 285 39.23 -30.07 -8.78
C ASN A 285 40.03 -29.24 -9.81
N GLU A 286 39.69 -27.97 -10.02
CA GLU A 286 40.43 -27.09 -10.94
C GLU A 286 41.81 -26.72 -10.33
N PRO A 287 42.94 -26.99 -11.03
CA PRO A 287 44.29 -26.86 -10.47
C PRO A 287 44.66 -25.46 -9.95
N ASP A 288 44.16 -24.41 -10.62
CA ASP A 288 44.53 -23.01 -10.36
C ASP A 288 43.45 -22.24 -9.58
N LEU A 289 42.38 -22.92 -9.15
CA LEU A 289 41.27 -22.26 -8.48
C LEU A 289 41.55 -22.13 -6.97
N ASP A 290 41.49 -20.90 -6.47
CA ASP A 290 41.39 -20.66 -5.03
C ASP A 290 39.99 -21.06 -4.55
N TRP A 291 39.86 -22.34 -4.21
CA TRP A 291 38.60 -22.96 -3.83
C TRP A 291 37.98 -22.30 -2.59
N ARG A 292 38.76 -21.71 -1.69
CA ARG A 292 38.24 -21.02 -0.50
C ARG A 292 37.54 -19.74 -0.91
N ASN A 293 38.23 -18.91 -1.69
CA ASN A 293 37.66 -17.67 -2.20
C ASN A 293 36.41 -17.92 -3.06
N TYR A 294 36.41 -18.98 -3.88
CA TYR A 294 35.25 -19.34 -4.69
C TYR A 294 34.03 -19.79 -3.84
N ILE A 295 34.26 -20.58 -2.79
CA ILE A 295 33.20 -20.97 -1.85
C ILE A 295 32.66 -19.74 -1.12
N ASP A 296 33.54 -18.86 -0.64
CA ASP A 296 33.13 -17.64 0.06
C ASP A 296 32.31 -16.72 -0.86
N GLU A 297 32.70 -16.57 -2.12
CA GLU A 297 31.89 -15.86 -3.13
C GLU A 297 30.50 -16.47 -3.29
N LYS A 298 30.40 -17.81 -3.33
CA LYS A 298 29.12 -18.51 -3.44
C LYS A 298 28.25 -18.39 -2.19
N ILE A 299 28.87 -18.41 -1.00
CA ILE A 299 28.17 -18.17 0.26
C ILE A 299 27.58 -16.76 0.27
N GLU A 300 28.36 -15.75 -0.12
CA GLU A 300 27.89 -14.38 -0.17
C GLU A 300 26.83 -14.16 -1.26
N GLU A 301 26.94 -14.86 -2.39
CA GLU A 301 25.89 -14.87 -3.41
C GLU A 301 24.56 -15.41 -2.84
N ILE A 302 24.58 -16.53 -2.12
CA ILE A 302 23.37 -17.10 -1.47
C ILE A 302 22.82 -16.12 -0.43
N ARG A 303 23.71 -15.54 0.40
CA ARG A 303 23.32 -14.60 1.45
C ARG A 303 22.63 -13.37 0.86
N HIS A 304 23.20 -12.75 -0.16
CA HIS A 304 22.67 -11.53 -0.76
C HIS A 304 21.46 -11.77 -1.68
N LYS A 305 21.49 -12.81 -2.52
CA LYS A 305 20.41 -13.03 -3.51
C LYS A 305 19.23 -13.83 -2.97
N ARG A 306 19.42 -14.68 -1.95
CA ARG A 306 18.37 -15.58 -1.45
C ARG A 306 17.97 -15.28 -0.01
N ILE A 307 18.92 -15.21 0.93
CA ILE A 307 18.60 -15.02 2.35
C ILE A 307 18.14 -13.58 2.63
N ALA A 308 18.89 -12.56 2.21
CA ALA A 308 18.57 -11.16 2.47
C ALA A 308 17.14 -10.74 2.07
N PRO A 309 16.61 -11.09 0.87
CA PRO A 309 15.22 -10.75 0.54
C PRO A 309 14.20 -11.53 1.40
N LEU A 310 14.47 -12.78 1.76
CA LEU A 310 13.61 -13.58 2.63
C LEU A 310 13.58 -13.02 4.06
N VAL A 311 14.73 -12.63 4.61
CA VAL A 311 14.84 -12.00 5.93
C VAL A 311 14.09 -10.67 5.94
N LYS A 312 14.27 -9.83 4.92
CA LYS A 312 13.50 -8.58 4.78
C LYS A 312 11.99 -8.83 4.74
N GLN A 313 11.55 -9.87 4.02
CA GLN A 313 10.14 -10.25 3.96
C GLN A 313 9.62 -10.76 5.31
N GLN A 314 10.43 -11.56 6.02
CA GLN A 314 10.13 -12.02 7.37
C GLN A 314 9.98 -10.84 8.33
N GLU A 315 10.96 -9.95 8.39
CA GLU A 315 10.93 -8.75 9.24
C GLU A 315 9.69 -7.90 8.97
N THR A 316 9.34 -7.73 7.69
CA THR A 316 8.12 -7.01 7.30
C THR A 316 6.87 -7.70 7.87
N LEU A 317 6.70 -9.01 7.67
CA LEU A 317 5.55 -9.74 8.18
C LEU A 317 5.48 -9.78 9.72
N GLU A 318 6.62 -9.86 10.39
CA GLU A 318 6.70 -9.92 11.87
C GLU A 318 6.45 -8.57 12.51
N THR A 319 6.81 -7.45 11.87
CA THR A 319 6.72 -6.12 12.48
C THR A 319 5.48 -5.34 12.09
N TYR A 320 4.96 -5.55 10.86
CA TYR A 320 3.95 -4.67 10.29
C TYR A 320 2.66 -4.56 11.12
N TYR A 321 2.14 -5.68 11.62
CA TYR A 321 0.89 -5.72 12.40
C TYR A 321 1.10 -5.67 13.92
N VAL A 322 2.35 -5.59 14.39
CA VAL A 322 2.66 -5.57 15.82
C VAL A 322 2.30 -4.22 16.40
N SER A 323 1.37 -4.22 17.34
CA SER A 323 0.91 -3.04 18.05
C SER A 323 0.38 -3.43 19.42
N SER A 324 0.47 -2.50 20.37
CA SER A 324 -0.06 -2.73 21.71
C SER A 324 -1.58 -2.81 21.70
N ASN A 325 -2.17 -3.65 22.55
CA ASN A 325 -3.62 -3.78 22.68
C ASN A 325 -4.30 -2.43 22.97
N ARG A 326 -3.65 -1.55 23.72
CA ARG A 326 -4.12 -0.17 23.95
C ARG A 326 -4.30 0.60 22.64
N LYS A 327 -3.32 0.57 21.73
CA LYS A 327 -3.40 1.25 20.43
C LYS A 327 -4.49 0.65 19.55
N LYS A 328 -4.63 -0.69 19.53
CA LYS A 328 -5.71 -1.38 18.83
C LYS A 328 -7.09 -0.89 19.26
N TRP A 329 -7.33 -0.83 20.58
CA TRP A 329 -8.59 -0.32 21.12
C TRP A 329 -8.81 1.16 20.83
N GLN A 330 -7.78 2.00 20.92
CA GLN A 330 -7.89 3.43 20.57
C GLN A 330 -8.31 3.62 19.11
N ILE A 331 -7.68 2.91 18.19
CA ILE A 331 -8.00 2.93 16.76
C ILE A 331 -9.44 2.44 16.52
N PHE A 332 -9.82 1.32 17.13
CA PHE A 332 -11.15 0.76 16.98
C PHE A 332 -12.25 1.72 17.51
N ILE A 333 -12.06 2.28 18.71
CA ILE A 333 -13.01 3.23 19.30
C ILE A 333 -13.10 4.50 18.43
N ALA A 334 -11.98 5.05 17.98
CA ALA A 334 -11.97 6.21 17.08
C ALA A 334 -12.73 5.92 15.78
N TYR A 335 -12.58 4.71 15.22
CA TYR A 335 -13.27 4.28 14.02
C TYR A 335 -14.78 4.21 14.24
N ILE A 336 -15.23 3.61 15.35
CA ILE A 336 -16.65 3.52 15.69
C ILE A 336 -17.25 4.91 15.92
N ILE A 337 -16.56 5.81 16.64
CA ILE A 337 -17.03 7.18 16.87
C ILE A 337 -17.20 7.92 15.54
N LEU A 338 -16.23 7.81 14.64
CA LEU A 338 -16.26 8.47 13.34
C LEU A 338 -17.39 7.92 12.47
N ALA A 339 -17.49 6.60 12.36
CA ALA A 339 -18.56 5.94 11.60
C ALA A 339 -19.94 6.27 12.17
N SER A 340 -20.12 6.26 13.49
CA SER A 340 -21.39 6.58 14.15
C SER A 340 -21.78 8.04 13.95
N SER A 341 -20.83 8.97 14.06
CA SER A 341 -21.07 10.40 13.81
C SER A 341 -21.54 10.65 12.38
N LEU A 342 -20.87 10.03 11.40
CA LEU A 342 -21.26 10.13 9.99
C LEU A 342 -22.59 9.45 9.70
N ALA A 343 -22.88 8.31 10.33
CA ALA A 343 -24.16 7.62 10.17
C ALA A 343 -25.33 8.43 10.73
N LEU A 344 -25.17 9.03 11.92
CA LEU A 344 -26.18 9.90 12.52
C LEU A 344 -26.42 11.16 11.66
N LEU A 345 -25.35 11.82 11.20
CA LEU A 345 -25.45 12.97 10.30
C LEU A 345 -26.07 12.58 8.96
N GLY A 346 -25.70 11.42 8.40
CA GLY A 346 -26.25 10.91 7.16
C GLY A 346 -27.75 10.63 7.27
N PHE A 347 -28.17 9.95 8.34
CA PHE A 347 -29.59 9.70 8.61
C PHE A 347 -30.39 10.99 8.79
N TRP A 348 -29.84 11.95 9.54
CA TRP A 348 -30.45 13.28 9.67
C TRP A 348 -30.55 14.01 8.32
N SER A 349 -29.51 13.96 7.49
CA SER A 349 -29.49 14.60 6.18
C SER A 349 -30.48 14.00 5.18
N TYR A 350 -30.75 12.69 5.30
CA TYR A 350 -31.76 12.02 4.47
C TYR A 350 -33.16 12.62 4.71
N GLY A 351 -33.51 12.88 5.98
CA GLY A 351 -34.75 13.56 6.34
C GLY A 351 -34.87 14.99 5.78
N LEU A 352 -33.75 15.69 5.56
CA LEU A 352 -33.75 17.01 4.92
C LEU A 352 -34.10 16.92 3.43
N ILE A 353 -33.64 15.88 2.74
CA ILE A 353 -33.86 15.69 1.30
C ILE A 353 -35.29 15.23 1.01
N GLU A 354 -35.85 14.31 1.82
CA GLU A 354 -37.25 13.87 1.65
C GLU A 354 -38.25 15.01 1.83
N HIS A 355 -37.97 15.95 2.76
CA HIS A 355 -38.86 17.08 3.01
C HIS A 355 -38.91 18.09 1.85
N VAL A 356 -37.88 18.08 1.00
CA VAL A 356 -37.74 18.91 -0.21
C VAL A 356 -38.34 18.21 -1.44
N LEU A 357 -38.11 16.91 -1.61
CA LEU A 357 -38.65 16.12 -2.74
C LEU A 357 -40.13 15.74 -2.59
N GLY A 358 -40.66 15.78 -1.36
CA GLY A 358 -42.07 15.50 -1.05
C GLY A 358 -43.03 16.69 -1.22
N LYS A 359 -42.60 17.78 -1.88
CA LYS A 359 -43.43 18.94 -2.21
C LYS A 359 -43.54 19.17 -3.71
#